data_AF-N8XAW4-F1
#
_entry.id   AF-N8XAW4-F1
#
_cell.length_a   1.000
_cell.length_b   1.000
_cell.length_c   1.000
_cell.angle_alpha   90.00
_cell.angle_beta   90.00
_cell.angle_gamma   90.00
#
_symmetry.space_group_name_H-M   'P 1'
#
loop_
_entity.id
_entity.type
_entity.pdbx_description
1 polymer ?
#
loop_
_entity_poly.entity_id
_entity_poly.type
_entity_poly.pdbx_seq_one_letter_code
_entity_poly.pdbx_strand_id
1 'polypeptide(L)'
;MNIRSMILMSAAFLLSACTTSHEKPQKQPAKSTSSLSLQQREIHLKQQVESYTQGQPTFNVAFNDLNQDGVEDAIVLLSGQDWCGSGGCTMLVFKGGANQQFEFLSKTTLVDTPVYVTSYMHNGWKQLFIYTHQHGQVMLKFDGKKYPLNPSLLPVQTAKLAPDSAQLIFGQE
;
A
#
# COMPACT_ATOMS: atom_id res chain seq x y z
N MET A 1 47.11 80.71 33.25
CA MET A 1 46.00 81.18 32.40
C MET A 1 45.22 79.95 31.99
N ASN A 2 43.99 79.81 32.48
CA ASN A 2 43.13 78.60 32.45
C ASN A 2 42.80 78.17 30.99
N ILE A 3 42.39 76.95 30.63
CA ILE A 3 41.22 76.17 31.08
C ILE A 3 41.32 74.70 30.58
N ARG A 4 41.00 73.75 31.50
CA ARG A 4 40.31 72.43 31.42
C ARG A 4 40.33 71.56 30.14
N SER A 5 40.60 70.26 30.31
CA SER A 5 39.67 69.12 30.11
C SER A 5 40.45 67.79 30.04
N MET A 6 40.27 66.81 30.94
CA MET A 6 39.17 65.83 31.09
C MET A 6 39.29 64.58 30.19
N ILE A 7 39.24 63.39 30.85
CA ILE A 7 38.69 62.09 30.42
C ILE A 7 39.62 61.21 29.54
N LEU A 8 39.66 59.88 29.62
CA LEU A 8 39.52 58.81 30.62
C LEU A 8 39.76 57.51 29.82
N MET A 9 40.28 56.48 30.48
CA MET A 9 40.65 55.15 29.97
C MET A 9 39.71 54.52 28.92
N SER A 10 40.28 53.74 28.01
CA SER A 10 39.61 52.55 27.46
C SER A 10 40.63 51.46 27.11
N ALA A 11 40.36 50.27 27.66
CA ALA A 11 41.16 49.07 27.60
C ALA A 11 41.07 48.39 26.22
N ALA A 12 42.20 47.91 25.72
CA ALA A 12 42.27 47.09 24.52
C ALA A 12 41.92 45.63 24.86
N PHE A 13 40.77 45.16 24.39
CA PHE A 13 40.36 43.75 24.43
C PHE A 13 41.02 42.98 23.27
N LEU A 14 41.60 41.83 23.61
CA LEU A 14 42.24 40.89 22.68
C LEU A 14 41.19 40.20 21.80
N LEU A 15 41.35 40.28 20.49
CA LEU A 15 40.60 39.52 19.49
C LEU A 15 41.21 38.12 19.37
N SER A 16 40.48 37.08 19.79
CA SER A 16 40.74 35.70 19.36
C SER A 16 39.63 35.27 18.41
N ALA A 17 40.02 34.84 17.21
CA ALA A 17 39.16 34.59 16.07
C ALA A 17 38.35 33.29 16.24
N CYS A 18 37.03 33.40 16.29
CA CYS A 18 36.13 32.27 16.05
C CYS A 18 35.89 32.15 14.54
N THR A 19 36.31 31.05 13.93
CA THR A 19 35.99 30.69 12.55
C THR A 19 34.50 30.36 12.46
N THR A 20 33.73 31.19 11.79
CA THR A 20 32.35 30.90 11.39
C THR A 20 32.36 29.94 10.21
N SER A 21 32.08 28.65 10.47
CA SER A 21 31.70 27.72 9.41
C SER A 21 30.33 28.12 8.89
N HIS A 22 30.31 28.62 7.66
CA HIS A 22 29.11 28.90 6.91
C HIS A 22 28.50 27.56 6.47
N GLU A 23 27.58 27.00 7.25
CA GLU A 23 26.81 25.84 6.80
C GLU A 23 25.85 26.30 5.70
N LYS A 24 26.12 25.81 4.49
CA LYS A 24 25.30 25.93 3.30
C LYS A 24 23.92 25.30 3.58
N PRO A 25 22.80 25.83 3.06
CA PRO A 25 21.48 25.24 3.28
C PRO A 25 21.48 23.77 2.83
N GLN A 26 21.45 22.84 3.78
CA GLN A 26 21.34 21.41 3.49
C GLN A 26 19.92 21.12 3.02
N LYS A 27 19.80 20.83 1.73
CA LYS A 27 18.64 20.20 1.11
C LYS A 27 18.41 18.83 1.76
N GLN A 28 17.53 18.74 2.75
CA GLN A 28 17.10 17.47 3.34
C GLN A 28 16.41 16.58 2.28
N PRO A 29 16.66 15.27 2.27
CA PRO A 29 16.22 14.37 1.19
C PRO A 29 14.78 13.91 1.39
N ALA A 30 14.05 13.73 0.27
CA ALA A 30 12.64 13.35 0.13
C ALA A 30 12.20 11.98 0.73
N LYS A 31 12.99 11.34 1.60
CA LYS A 31 12.72 10.00 2.16
C LYS A 31 11.78 9.97 3.38
N SER A 32 11.68 11.06 4.16
CA SER A 32 10.85 11.08 5.39
C SER A 32 9.35 11.16 5.08
N THR A 33 8.96 11.92 4.05
CA THR A 33 7.56 12.07 3.66
C THR A 33 6.99 10.78 3.04
N SER A 34 7.78 10.05 2.25
CA SER A 34 7.33 8.79 1.64
C SER A 34 7.11 7.69 2.68
N SER A 35 8.04 7.52 3.64
CA SER A 35 7.89 6.50 4.69
C SER A 35 6.69 6.75 5.58
N LEU A 36 6.43 8.01 5.96
CA LEU A 36 5.25 8.38 6.74
C LEU A 36 3.96 8.12 5.96
N SER A 37 3.95 8.43 4.66
CA SER A 37 2.78 8.16 3.80
C SER A 37 2.50 6.66 3.62
N LEU A 38 3.53 5.81 3.55
CA LEU A 38 3.35 4.36 3.46
C LEU A 38 2.83 3.78 4.77
N GLN A 39 3.39 4.24 5.89
CA GLN A 39 2.93 3.84 7.22
C GLN A 39 1.46 4.22 7.46
N GLN A 40 1.04 5.41 7.04
CA GLN A 40 -0.35 5.85 7.17
C GLN A 40 -1.31 4.95 6.37
N ARG A 41 -0.93 4.58 5.14
CA ARG A 41 -1.71 3.69 4.29
C ARG A 41 -1.90 2.32 4.93
N GLU A 42 -0.83 1.74 5.48
CA GLU A 42 -0.87 0.45 6.17
C GLU A 42 -1.76 0.50 7.42
N ILE A 43 -1.71 1.59 8.19
CA ILE A 43 -2.57 1.79 9.36
C ILE A 43 -4.04 1.86 8.96
N HIS A 44 -4.39 2.67 7.95
CA HIS A 44 -5.78 2.79 7.49
C HIS A 44 -6.32 1.48 6.94
N LEU A 45 -5.53 0.76 6.14
CA LEU A 45 -5.93 -0.55 5.64
C LEU A 45 -6.15 -1.52 6.79
N LYS A 46 -5.22 -1.59 7.75
CA LYS A 46 -5.35 -2.47 8.91
C LYS A 46 -6.63 -2.19 9.68
N GLN A 47 -6.97 -0.92 9.93
CA GLN A 47 -8.23 -0.54 10.58
C GLN A 47 -9.47 -1.03 9.81
N GLN A 48 -9.46 -0.93 8.49
CA GLN A 48 -10.57 -1.39 7.65
C GLN A 48 -10.69 -2.92 7.63
N VAL A 49 -9.56 -3.63 7.61
CA VAL A 49 -9.53 -5.10 7.72
C VAL A 49 -10.06 -5.54 9.09
N GLU A 50 -9.62 -4.92 10.19
CA GLU A 50 -10.09 -5.22 11.54
C GLU A 50 -11.58 -4.90 11.71
N SER A 51 -12.03 -3.78 11.15
CA SER A 51 -13.44 -3.42 11.14
C SER A 51 -14.29 -4.43 10.35
N TYR A 52 -13.84 -4.87 9.18
CA TYR A 52 -14.57 -5.88 8.41
C TYR A 52 -14.63 -7.22 9.13
N THR A 53 -13.49 -7.67 9.67
CA THR A 53 -13.34 -8.97 10.30
C THR A 53 -13.85 -9.04 11.73
N GLN A 54 -14.15 -7.89 12.36
CA GLN A 54 -14.53 -7.78 13.76
C GLN A 54 -13.47 -8.43 14.69
N GLY A 55 -12.19 -8.30 14.33
CA GLY A 55 -11.08 -8.96 14.99
C GLY A 55 -9.73 -8.46 14.50
N GLN A 56 -8.66 -9.18 14.84
CA GLN A 56 -7.28 -8.87 14.44
C GLN A 56 -6.70 -10.03 13.63
N PRO A 57 -7.13 -10.19 12.36
CA PRO A 57 -6.68 -11.30 11.53
C PRO A 57 -5.20 -11.12 11.17
N THR A 58 -4.52 -12.24 10.92
CA THR A 58 -3.27 -12.20 10.15
C THR A 58 -3.61 -12.18 8.67
N PHE A 59 -2.87 -11.41 7.88
CA PHE A 59 -3.12 -11.29 6.44
C PHE A 59 -1.86 -10.89 5.67
N ASN A 60 -1.86 -11.23 4.38
CA ASN A 60 -0.96 -10.65 3.38
C ASN A 60 -1.72 -9.59 2.58
N VAL A 61 -1.00 -8.59 2.09
CA VAL A 61 -1.56 -7.50 1.28
C VAL A 61 -0.72 -7.26 0.04
N ALA A 62 -1.40 -6.96 -1.06
CA ALA A 62 -0.83 -6.35 -2.25
C ALA A 62 -1.63 -5.09 -2.62
N PHE A 63 -0.92 -4.08 -3.12
CA PHE A 63 -1.53 -2.84 -3.61
C PHE A 63 -1.46 -2.82 -5.14
N ASN A 64 -2.57 -2.43 -5.77
CA ASN A 64 -2.65 -2.24 -7.21
C ASN A 64 -3.80 -1.29 -7.54
N ASP A 65 -3.61 -0.38 -8.49
CA ASP A 65 -4.71 0.40 -9.05
C ASP A 65 -5.57 -0.48 -9.97
N LEU A 66 -6.60 -1.14 -9.42
CA LEU A 66 -7.40 -2.12 -10.14
C LEU A 66 -8.41 -1.44 -11.07
N ASN A 67 -8.92 -0.27 -10.72
CA ASN A 67 -9.89 0.47 -11.53
C ASN A 67 -9.28 1.59 -12.38
N GLN A 68 -7.96 1.75 -12.36
CA GLN A 68 -7.18 2.71 -13.13
C GLN A 68 -7.57 4.18 -12.86
N ASP A 69 -7.94 4.49 -11.62
CA ASP A 69 -8.27 5.87 -11.22
C ASP A 69 -7.07 6.65 -10.63
N GLY A 70 -5.89 6.03 -10.62
CA GLY A 70 -4.66 6.61 -10.08
C GLY A 70 -4.51 6.44 -8.57
N VAL A 71 -5.46 5.78 -7.89
CA VAL A 71 -5.37 5.42 -6.47
C VAL A 71 -5.21 3.91 -6.34
N GLU A 72 -4.24 3.46 -5.54
CA GLU A 72 -4.06 2.03 -5.33
C GLU A 72 -5.20 1.46 -4.46
N ASP A 73 -5.80 0.36 -4.95
CA ASP A 73 -6.68 -0.52 -4.21
C ASP A 73 -5.85 -1.54 -3.42
N ALA A 74 -6.45 -2.14 -2.40
CA ALA A 74 -5.81 -3.18 -1.60
C ALA A 74 -6.46 -4.54 -1.85
N ILE A 75 -5.66 -5.52 -2.23
CA ILE A 75 -6.02 -6.94 -2.24
C ILE A 75 -5.44 -7.56 -0.96
N VAL A 76 -6.29 -8.15 -0.14
CA VAL A 76 -5.92 -8.71 1.17
C VAL A 76 -6.25 -10.19 1.19
N LEU A 77 -5.25 -11.05 1.40
CA LEU A 77 -5.44 -12.48 1.60
C LEU A 77 -5.36 -12.79 3.10
N LEU A 78 -6.51 -13.08 3.70
CA LEU A 78 -6.60 -13.41 5.12
C LEU A 78 -5.97 -14.78 5.38
N SER A 79 -5.45 -14.97 6.59
CA SER A 79 -4.80 -16.20 7.04
C SER A 79 -5.34 -16.62 8.39
N GLY A 80 -5.19 -17.91 8.71
CA GLY A 80 -5.65 -18.50 9.97
C GLY A 80 -6.94 -19.30 9.82
N GLN A 81 -7.27 -20.08 10.86
CA GLN A 81 -8.35 -21.08 10.82
C GLN A 81 -9.74 -20.48 10.60
N ASP A 82 -9.95 -19.23 11.03
CA ASP A 82 -11.23 -18.54 10.84
C ASP A 82 -11.48 -18.10 9.38
N TRP A 83 -10.40 -18.01 8.58
CA TRP A 83 -10.44 -17.44 7.23
C TRP A 83 -10.03 -18.42 6.15
N CYS A 84 -9.46 -19.55 6.52
CA CYS A 84 -8.94 -20.58 5.63
C CYS A 84 -9.52 -21.95 5.94
N GLY A 85 -9.91 -22.67 4.89
CA GLY A 85 -10.31 -24.07 4.94
C GLY A 85 -9.58 -24.91 3.89
N SER A 86 -10.06 -26.12 3.66
CA SER A 86 -9.44 -27.05 2.69
C SER A 86 -9.43 -26.52 1.25
N GLY A 87 -10.42 -25.70 0.89
CA GLY A 87 -10.53 -25.12 -0.45
C GLY A 87 -9.76 -23.80 -0.65
N GLY A 88 -9.06 -23.31 0.38
CA GLY A 88 -8.31 -22.06 0.33
C GLY A 88 -8.79 -21.03 1.37
N CYS A 89 -8.26 -19.82 1.24
CA CYS A 89 -8.47 -18.71 2.17
C CYS A 89 -9.47 -17.68 1.63
N THR A 90 -9.88 -16.76 2.50
CA THR A 90 -10.70 -15.61 2.15
C THR A 90 -9.82 -14.46 1.67
N MET A 91 -10.12 -13.96 0.47
CA MET A 91 -9.55 -12.74 -0.08
C MET A 91 -10.56 -11.60 0.00
N LEU A 92 -10.13 -10.43 0.44
CA LEU A 92 -10.88 -9.19 0.42
C LEU A 92 -10.25 -8.23 -0.59
N VAL A 93 -11.09 -7.41 -1.22
CA VAL A 93 -10.65 -6.27 -2.02
C VAL A 93 -11.23 -5.02 -1.40
N PHE A 94 -10.40 -4.02 -1.18
CA PHE A 94 -10.79 -2.69 -0.73
C PHE A 94 -10.48 -1.67 -1.81
N LYS A 95 -11.46 -0.84 -2.14
CA LYS A 95 -11.29 0.29 -3.03
C LYS A 95 -10.46 1.38 -2.35
N GLY A 96 -9.41 1.84 -3.02
CA GLY A 96 -8.64 3.01 -2.62
C GLY A 96 -9.43 4.30 -2.84
N GLY A 97 -9.31 5.22 -1.89
CA GLY A 97 -9.92 6.55 -1.92
C GLY A 97 -8.96 7.66 -1.52
N ALA A 98 -9.47 8.89 -1.48
CA ALA A 98 -8.71 10.06 -1.06
C ALA A 98 -8.11 9.88 0.34
N ASN A 99 -6.95 10.49 0.59
CA ASN A 99 -6.25 10.44 1.88
C ASN A 99 -5.93 9.01 2.35
N GLN A 100 -5.68 8.09 1.41
CA GLN A 100 -5.35 6.69 1.68
C GLN A 100 -6.41 5.98 2.53
N GLN A 101 -7.68 6.37 2.34
CA GLN A 101 -8.81 5.66 2.91
C GLN A 101 -9.14 4.46 2.03
N PHE A 102 -9.69 3.43 2.66
CA PHE A 102 -10.08 2.19 2.00
C PHE A 102 -11.54 1.90 2.27
N GLU A 103 -12.30 1.56 1.24
CA GLU A 103 -13.69 1.12 1.36
C GLU A 103 -13.78 -0.35 0.97
N PHE A 104 -14.50 -1.17 1.75
CA PHE A 104 -14.72 -2.57 1.39
C PHE A 104 -15.45 -2.67 0.05
N LEU A 105 -14.87 -3.41 -0.91
CA LEU A 105 -15.44 -3.59 -2.24
C LEU A 105 -15.97 -5.01 -2.45
N SER A 106 -15.16 -6.02 -2.11
CA SER A 106 -15.48 -7.41 -2.46
C SER A 106 -14.85 -8.41 -1.52
N LYS A 107 -15.49 -9.58 -1.42
CA LYS A 107 -14.98 -10.78 -0.76
C LYS A 107 -15.06 -11.94 -1.75
N THR A 108 -14.00 -12.72 -1.83
CA THR A 108 -13.93 -14.00 -2.53
C THR A 108 -13.38 -15.06 -1.58
N THR A 109 -14.04 -16.20 -1.48
CA THR A 109 -13.60 -17.35 -0.67
C THR A 109 -12.85 -18.37 -1.53
N LEU A 110 -12.23 -19.37 -0.91
CA LEU A 110 -11.57 -20.48 -1.61
C LEU A 110 -10.44 -20.00 -2.55
N VAL A 111 -9.76 -18.93 -2.16
CA VAL A 111 -8.62 -18.38 -2.88
C VAL A 111 -7.36 -19.05 -2.35
N ASP A 112 -6.57 -19.60 -3.26
CA ASP A 112 -5.24 -20.10 -2.96
C ASP A 112 -4.20 -19.44 -3.89
N THR A 113 -2.93 -19.54 -3.52
CA THR A 113 -1.83 -19.04 -4.32
C THR A 113 -1.47 -20.00 -5.45
N PRO A 114 -1.05 -19.52 -6.63
CA PRO A 114 -0.74 -18.12 -6.92
C PRO A 114 -1.97 -17.26 -7.26
N VAL A 115 -1.87 -15.97 -6.90
CA VAL A 115 -2.85 -14.92 -7.23
C VAL A 115 -2.17 -13.87 -8.08
N TYR A 116 -2.79 -13.52 -9.20
CA TYR A 116 -2.28 -12.53 -10.13
C TYR A 116 -3.29 -11.40 -10.36
N VAL A 117 -2.77 -10.18 -10.49
CA VAL A 117 -3.50 -9.06 -11.10
C VAL A 117 -3.19 -9.04 -12.58
N THR A 118 -4.21 -9.07 -13.44
CA THR A 118 -4.02 -9.07 -14.90
C THR A 118 -4.11 -7.66 -15.49
N SER A 119 -3.63 -7.48 -16.72
CA SER A 119 -3.88 -6.27 -17.51
C SER A 119 -5.27 -6.26 -18.17
N TYR A 120 -6.04 -7.35 -18.07
CA TYR A 120 -7.36 -7.46 -18.68
C TYR A 120 -8.41 -6.74 -17.83
N MET A 121 -9.20 -5.88 -18.47
CA MET A 121 -10.27 -5.13 -17.79
C MET A 121 -11.63 -5.81 -17.99
N HIS A 122 -12.53 -5.67 -17.02
CA HIS A 122 -13.95 -5.99 -17.15
C HIS A 122 -14.76 -5.06 -16.24
N ASN A 123 -15.78 -4.40 -16.79
CA ASN A 123 -16.61 -3.41 -16.06
C ASN A 123 -15.79 -2.37 -15.29
N GLY A 124 -14.69 -1.88 -15.90
CA GLY A 124 -13.84 -0.84 -15.33
C GLY A 124 -12.82 -1.31 -14.30
N TRP A 125 -12.70 -2.61 -14.02
CA TRP A 125 -11.73 -3.16 -13.07
C TRP A 125 -10.87 -4.25 -13.71
N LYS A 126 -9.60 -4.35 -13.30
CA LYS A 126 -8.70 -5.43 -13.69
C LYS A 126 -9.27 -6.77 -13.24
N GLN A 127 -9.11 -7.78 -14.07
CA GLN A 127 -9.50 -9.14 -13.73
C GLN A 127 -8.41 -9.77 -12.85
N LEU A 128 -8.81 -10.58 -11.87
CA LEU A 128 -7.88 -11.29 -11.00
C LEU A 128 -7.83 -12.75 -11.45
N PHE A 129 -6.62 -13.24 -11.69
CA PHE A 129 -6.41 -14.63 -12.05
C PHE A 129 -5.93 -15.38 -10.82
N ILE A 130 -6.74 -16.31 -10.32
CA ILE A 130 -6.51 -16.94 -9.03
C ILE A 130 -6.50 -18.45 -9.16
N TYR A 131 -5.76 -19.11 -8.28
CA TYR A 131 -5.84 -20.54 -8.09
C TYR A 131 -6.83 -20.91 -7.00
N THR A 132 -7.43 -22.09 -7.14
CA THR A 132 -8.23 -22.72 -6.09
C THR A 132 -7.85 -24.21 -6.05
N HIS A 133 -7.63 -24.78 -4.86
CA HIS A 133 -7.10 -26.13 -4.71
C HIS A 133 -7.87 -27.22 -5.49
N GLN A 134 -9.21 -27.19 -5.41
CA GLN A 134 -10.05 -28.30 -5.90
C GLN A 134 -10.71 -28.03 -7.26
N HIS A 135 -10.56 -26.81 -7.79
CA HIS A 135 -11.21 -26.41 -9.05
C HIS A 135 -10.19 -25.97 -10.12
N GLY A 136 -8.98 -25.58 -9.72
CA GLY A 136 -7.97 -25.07 -10.64
C GLY A 136 -8.01 -23.54 -10.74
N GLN A 137 -7.40 -23.01 -11.79
CA GLN A 137 -7.29 -21.56 -11.99
C GLN A 137 -8.54 -20.98 -12.63
N VAL A 138 -8.99 -19.82 -12.14
CA VAL A 138 -10.16 -19.11 -12.66
C VAL A 138 -9.90 -17.62 -12.78
N MET A 139 -10.71 -16.97 -13.63
CA MET A 139 -10.67 -15.52 -13.82
C MET A 139 -11.82 -14.85 -13.07
N LEU A 140 -11.50 -14.07 -12.05
CA LEU A 140 -12.47 -13.20 -11.37
C LEU A 140 -12.70 -11.95 -12.20
N LYS A 141 -13.92 -11.81 -12.71
CA LYS A 141 -14.37 -10.62 -13.45
C LYS A 141 -15.27 -9.79 -12.58
N PHE A 142 -14.99 -8.49 -12.48
CA PHE A 142 -15.84 -7.57 -11.73
C PHE A 142 -17.22 -7.47 -12.39
N ASP A 143 -18.30 -7.67 -11.63
CA ASP A 143 -19.67 -7.71 -12.15
C ASP A 143 -20.32 -6.33 -12.29
N GLY A 144 -19.56 -5.26 -11.99
CA GLY A 144 -20.05 -3.88 -11.89
C GLY A 144 -20.32 -3.44 -10.44
N LYS A 145 -20.26 -4.37 -9.48
CA LYS A 145 -20.37 -4.10 -8.05
C LYS A 145 -19.27 -4.78 -7.23
N LYS A 146 -18.88 -6.01 -7.58
CA LYS A 146 -17.91 -6.83 -6.84
C LYS A 146 -17.27 -7.90 -7.73
N TYR A 147 -16.18 -8.51 -7.24
CA TYR A 147 -15.72 -9.79 -7.76
C TYR A 147 -16.60 -10.95 -7.25
N PRO A 148 -16.62 -12.10 -7.95
CA PRO A 148 -17.41 -13.27 -7.55
C PRO A 148 -17.04 -13.76 -6.15
N LEU A 149 -18.06 -14.13 -5.36
CA LEU A 149 -17.86 -14.63 -4.01
C LEU A 149 -17.23 -16.03 -4.00
N ASN A 150 -17.68 -16.92 -4.88
CA ASN A 150 -17.23 -18.30 -4.94
C ASN A 150 -16.60 -18.60 -6.31
N PRO A 151 -15.27 -18.78 -6.38
CA PRO A 151 -14.56 -19.05 -7.63
C PRO A 151 -14.82 -20.46 -8.18
N SER A 152 -15.27 -21.42 -7.38
CA SER A 152 -15.55 -22.78 -7.86
C SER A 152 -16.79 -22.90 -8.76
N LEU A 153 -17.56 -21.81 -8.88
CA LEU A 153 -18.68 -21.71 -9.81
C LEU A 153 -18.29 -21.11 -11.16
N LEU A 154 -17.04 -20.67 -11.31
CA LEU A 154 -16.53 -20.04 -12.52
C LEU A 154 -15.95 -21.10 -13.48
N PRO A 155 -15.92 -20.84 -14.79
CA PRO A 155 -15.22 -21.72 -15.71
C PRO A 155 -13.72 -21.77 -15.39
N VAL A 156 -13.15 -22.96 -15.42
CA VAL A 156 -11.71 -23.17 -15.29
C VAL A 156 -11.00 -22.58 -16.50
N GLN A 157 -9.92 -21.85 -16.24
CA GLN A 157 -9.10 -21.23 -17.27
C GLN A 157 -7.95 -22.16 -17.65
N THR A 158 -7.99 -22.64 -18.88
CA THR A 158 -6.97 -23.54 -19.46
C THR A 158 -6.02 -22.80 -20.41
N ALA A 159 -6.42 -21.61 -20.86
CA ALA A 159 -5.59 -20.79 -21.73
C ALA A 159 -4.46 -20.13 -20.93
N LYS A 160 -3.25 -20.18 -21.48
CA LYS A 160 -2.12 -19.44 -20.94
C LYS A 160 -2.38 -17.94 -21.06
N LEU A 161 -2.08 -17.19 -20.00
CA LEU A 161 -2.06 -15.73 -20.09
C LEU A 161 -0.99 -15.27 -21.08
N ALA A 162 -1.22 -14.10 -21.70
CA ALA A 162 -0.21 -13.51 -22.56
C ALA A 162 1.04 -13.16 -21.73
N PRO A 163 2.25 -13.18 -22.33
CA PRO A 163 3.44 -12.67 -21.66
C PRO A 163 3.20 -11.27 -21.11
N ASP A 164 3.69 -11.01 -19.90
CA ASP A 164 3.61 -9.72 -19.21
C ASP A 164 2.19 -9.19 -18.95
N SER A 165 1.14 -10.00 -19.17
CA SER A 165 -0.25 -9.60 -18.94
C SER A 165 -0.72 -9.84 -17.51
N ALA A 166 0.16 -10.29 -16.62
CA ALA A 166 -0.17 -10.62 -15.25
C ALA A 166 1.01 -10.39 -14.31
N GLN A 167 0.72 -9.75 -13.19
CA GLN A 167 1.63 -9.52 -12.07
C GLN A 167 1.27 -10.49 -10.96
N LEU A 168 2.22 -11.34 -10.54
CA LEU A 168 2.07 -12.17 -9.35
C LEU A 168 2.02 -11.26 -8.12
N ILE A 169 0.96 -11.40 -7.31
CA ILE A 169 0.78 -10.62 -6.08
C ILE A 169 0.83 -11.48 -4.80
N PHE A 170 0.46 -12.75 -4.88
CA PHE A 170 0.63 -13.72 -3.79
C PHE A 170 1.09 -15.08 -4.32
N GLY A 171 2.03 -15.71 -3.61
CA GLY A 171 2.62 -17.01 -3.98
C GLY A 171 4.08 -16.89 -4.43
N GLN A 172 4.64 -18.02 -4.85
CA GLN A 172 5.93 -18.09 -5.55
C GLN A 172 5.68 -18.55 -6.99
N GLU A 173 6.51 -18.10 -7.92
CA GLU A 173 6.48 -18.52 -9.33
C GLU A 173 6.84 -20.01 -9.51
#